data_AF-A0A9N9JU60-F1
#
_entry.id   AF-A0A9N9JU60-F1
#
_cell.length_a   1.000
_cell.length_b   1.000
_cell.length_c   1.000
_cell.angle_alpha   90.00
_cell.angle_beta   90.00
_cell.angle_gamma   90.00
#
_symmetry.space_group_name_H-M   'P 1'
#
loop_
_entity.id
_entity.type
_entity.pdbx_description
1 polymer ?
#
loop_
_entity_poly.entity_id
_entity_poly.type
_entity_poly.pdbx_seq_one_letter_code
_entity_poly.pdbx_strand_id
1 'polypeptide(L)' 'MCFSEDYEDFDLCDEPKGLKQVLNERRLWCDGIRLICKGGCEQEKTDCCARTTIINQPDFRAQCGKVKKAIIFA' A
#
# COMPACT_ATOMS: atom_id res chain seq x y z
N MET A 1 0.03 -5.85 4.48
CA MET A 1 -1.34 -5.49 4.05
C MET A 1 -1.95 -6.73 3.39
N CYS A 2 -2.09 -7.80 4.17
CA CYS A 2 -2.56 -9.09 3.66
C CYS A 2 -4.00 -9.34 4.13
N PHE A 3 -4.66 -10.33 3.55
CA PHE A 3 -5.89 -10.86 4.13
C PHE A 3 -5.60 -11.47 5.50
N SER A 4 -6.59 -11.38 6.39
CA SER A 4 -6.50 -11.95 7.74
C SER A 4 -6.68 -13.46 7.67
N GLU A 5 -6.22 -14.18 8.68
CA GLU A 5 -6.43 -15.63 8.82
C GLU A 5 -7.92 -16.02 8.88
N ASP A 6 -8.77 -15.08 9.31
CA ASP A 6 -10.23 -15.21 9.39
C ASP A 6 -10.95 -14.78 8.10
N TYR A 7 -10.25 -14.65 6.97
CA TYR A 7 -10.87 -14.28 5.70
C TYR A 7 -11.65 -15.46 5.12
N GLU A 8 -12.86 -15.18 4.60
CA GLU A 8 -13.81 -16.21 4.13
C GLU A 8 -13.23 -17.14 3.04
N ASP A 9 -12.25 -16.63 2.29
CA ASP A 9 -11.49 -17.38 1.30
C ASP A 9 -10.10 -17.73 1.86
N PHE A 10 -9.92 -18.99 2.24
CA PHE A 10 -8.68 -19.46 2.89
C PHE A 10 -7.48 -19.46 1.94
N ASP A 11 -7.71 -19.59 0.63
CA ASP A 11 -6.66 -19.51 -0.40
C ASP A 11 -6.03 -18.11 -0.49
N LEU A 12 -6.78 -17.07 -0.08
CA LEU A 12 -6.29 -15.70 -0.02
C LEU A 12 -5.62 -15.33 1.32
N CYS A 13 -5.56 -16.24 2.30
CA CYS A 13 -4.88 -15.98 3.57
C CYS A 13 -3.40 -15.60 3.33
N ASP A 14 -2.92 -14.58 4.06
CA ASP A 14 -1.58 -14.00 3.90
C ASP A 14 -1.24 -13.43 2.51
N GLU A 15 -2.13 -13.52 1.52
CA GLU A 15 -1.92 -12.91 0.22
C GLU A 15 -2.01 -11.38 0.29
N PRO A 16 -1.17 -10.67 -0.47
CA PRO A 16 -1.18 -9.21 -0.49
C PRO A 16 -2.48 -8.69 -1.12
N LYS A 17 -3.17 -7.82 -0.38
CA LYS A 17 -4.36 -7.16 -0.90
C LYS A 17 -4.02 -6.17 -2.02
N GLY A 18 -4.90 -6.06 -3.00
CA GLY A 18 -4.80 -5.06 -4.05
C GLY A 18 -4.88 -3.63 -3.51
N LEU A 19 -4.18 -2.70 -4.19
CA LEU A 19 -4.05 -1.30 -3.76
C LEU A 19 -5.42 -0.62 -3.52
N LYS A 20 -6.38 -0.87 -4.42
CA LYS A 20 -7.74 -0.34 -4.31
C LYS A 20 -8.45 -0.83 -3.05
N GLN A 21 -8.34 -2.12 -2.75
CA GLN A 21 -9.00 -2.71 -1.59
C GLN A 21 -8.41 -2.15 -0.29
N VAL A 22 -7.07 -2.13 -0.18
CA VAL A 22 -6.39 -1.58 0.99
C VAL A 22 -6.77 -0.12 1.24
N LEU A 23 -6.80 0.70 0.19
CA LEU A 23 -7.15 2.12 0.32
C LEU A 23 -8.63 2.31 0.66
N ASN A 24 -9.54 1.45 0.15
CA ASN A 24 -10.95 1.51 0.50
C ASN A 24 -11.20 1.13 1.97
N GLU A 25 -10.57 0.06 2.46
CA GLU A 25 -10.65 -0.35 3.87
C GLU A 25 -10.18 0.77 4.82
N ARG A 26 -9.21 1.57 4.37
CA ARG A 26 -8.66 2.70 5.12
C ARG A 26 -9.37 4.03 4.88
N ARG A 27 -10.43 4.06 4.06
CA ARG A 27 -11.15 5.29 3.66
C ARG A 27 -10.25 6.34 3.00
N LEU A 28 -9.21 5.89 2.30
CA LEU A 28 -8.25 6.72 1.56
C LEU A 28 -8.46 6.69 0.04
N TRP A 29 -9.39 5.86 -0.43
CA TRP A 29 -9.74 5.81 -1.84
C TRP A 29 -10.72 6.95 -2.18
N CYS A 30 -10.27 7.91 -2.97
CA CYS A 30 -11.11 8.97 -3.51
C CYS A 30 -11.61 8.62 -4.91
N ASP A 31 -12.84 9.00 -5.25
CA ASP A 31 -13.38 8.82 -6.59
C ASP A 31 -12.55 9.62 -7.61
N GLY A 32 -12.20 8.99 -8.73
CA GLY A 32 -11.30 9.58 -9.73
C GLY A 32 -9.81 9.60 -9.37
N ILE A 33 -9.38 9.01 -8.23
CA ILE A 33 -7.95 8.89 -7.92
C ILE A 33 -7.24 8.02 -8.96
N ARG A 34 -6.07 8.48 -9.41
CA ARG A 34 -5.24 7.74 -10.34
C ARG A 34 -4.40 6.71 -9.59
N LEU A 35 -4.07 5.59 -10.23
CA LEU A 35 -3.13 4.61 -9.67
C LEU A 35 -1.74 5.23 -9.49
N ILE A 36 -1.25 5.91 -10.53
CA ILE A 36 0.06 6.57 -10.58
C ILE A 36 -0.08 7.90 -11.35
N CYS A 37 0.56 8.97 -10.88
CA CYS A 37 0.67 10.21 -11.64
C CYS A 37 1.66 10.06 -12.81
N LYS A 38 1.21 10.36 -14.03
CA LYS A 38 2.03 10.24 -15.26
C LYS A 38 3.20 11.24 -15.32
N GLY A 39 3.11 12.38 -14.63
CA GLY A 39 4.12 13.45 -14.64
C GLY A 39 4.91 13.58 -13.33
N GLY A 40 4.88 12.55 -12.48
CA GLY A 40 5.37 12.63 -11.10
C GLY A 40 4.31 13.20 -10.14
N CYS A 41 4.61 13.12 -8.84
CA CYS A 41 3.80 13.75 -7.80
C CYS A 41 4.46 15.03 -7.32
N GLU A 42 3.66 16.05 -7.06
CA GLU A 42 4.09 17.26 -6.37
C GLU A 42 4.68 16.87 -5.00
N GLN A 43 5.83 17.45 -4.64
CA GLN A 43 6.64 17.04 -3.49
C GLN A 43 5.94 17.18 -2.13
N GLU A 44 4.79 17.85 -2.08
CA GLU A 44 4.01 18.11 -0.88
C GLU A 44 2.63 17.41 -0.88
N LYS A 45 2.19 16.84 -2.01
CA LYS A 45 0.92 16.13 -2.08
C LYS A 45 1.11 14.66 -1.71
N THR A 46 0.62 14.31 -0.53
CA THR A 46 0.70 12.95 -0.01
C THR A 46 -0.40 12.02 -0.55
N ASP A 47 -1.39 12.58 -1.23
CA ASP A 47 -2.60 11.91 -1.74
C ASP A 47 -2.81 12.05 -3.28
N CYS A 48 -1.81 12.54 -4.02
CA CYS A 48 -1.87 12.77 -5.48
C CYS A 48 -2.32 11.54 -6.30
N CYS A 49 -1.95 10.33 -5.86
CA CYS A 49 -2.29 9.06 -6.49
C CYS A 49 -2.22 7.93 -5.48
N ALA A 50 -2.90 6.83 -5.78
CA ALA A 50 -2.99 5.66 -4.91
C ALA A 50 -1.61 5.15 -4.47
N ARG A 51 -0.60 5.20 -5.35
CA ARG A 51 0.78 4.82 -5.02
C ARG A 51 1.41 5.74 -3.97
N THR A 52 1.25 7.04 -4.07
CA THR A 52 1.83 7.95 -3.07
C THR A 52 1.09 7.83 -1.74
N THR A 53 -0.23 7.70 -1.80
CA THR A 53 -1.06 7.47 -0.62
C THR A 53 -0.63 6.21 0.14
N ILE A 54 -0.36 5.09 -0.56
CA ILE A 54 0.11 3.85 0.06
C ILE A 54 1.51 4.00 0.65
N ILE A 55 2.44 4.64 -0.09
CA ILE A 55 3.84 4.79 0.34
C ILE A 55 3.93 5.61 1.62
N ASN A 56 3.04 6.58 1.79
CA ASN A 56 2.97 7.41 2.98
C ASN A 56 2.29 6.71 4.18
N GLN A 57 1.64 5.56 4.00
CA GLN A 57 1.06 4.82 5.12
C GLN A 57 2.16 4.36 6.09
N PRO A 58 1.96 4.53 7.40
CA PRO A 58 3.00 4.28 8.41
C PRO A 58 3.49 2.83 8.42
N ASP A 59 2.58 1.86 8.26
CA ASP A 59 2.91 0.43 8.20
C ASP A 59 3.65 0.05 6.93
N PHE A 60 3.41 0.73 5.81
CA PHE A 60 4.18 0.55 4.58
C PHE A 60 5.60 1.12 4.74
N ARG A 61 5.73 2.32 5.32
CA ARG A 61 7.04 2.91 5.66
C ARG A 61 7.84 2.05 6.64
N ALA A 62 7.17 1.48 7.64
CA ALA A 62 7.78 0.57 8.60
C ALA A 62 8.28 -0.73 7.95
N GLN A 63 7.59 -1.22 6.91
CA GLN A 63 8.03 -2.38 6.12
C GLN A 63 9.23 -2.05 5.22
N CYS A 64 9.25 -0.90 4.53
CA CYS A 64 10.41 -0.48 3.73
C CYS A 64 11.70 -0.38 4.56
N GLY A 65 11.60 0.01 5.84
CA GLY A 65 12.75 0.00 6.76
C GLY A 65 13.25 -1.41 7.11
N LYS A 66 12.37 -2.41 7.10
CA LYS A 66 12.70 -3.82 7.40
C LYS A 66 13.28 -4.55 6.17
N VAL A 67 12.78 -4.27 4.96
CA VAL A 67 13.30 -4.87 3.71
C VAL A 67 14.76 -4.52 3.46
N LYS A 68 15.21 -3.30 3.82
CA LYS A 68 16.63 -2.90 3.69
C LYS A 68 17.59 -3.76 4.54
N LYS A 69 17.11 -4.44 5.59
CA LYS A 69 17.95 -5.28 6.46
C LYS A 69 18.09 -6.72 5.96
N ALA A 70 17.28 -7.18 5.00
CA ALA A 70 17.32 -8.56 4.52
C ALA A 70 18.40 -8.82 3.45
N ILE A 71 18.96 -7.78 2.82
CA ILE A 71 19.91 -7.91 1.70
C ILE A 71 21.37 -7.99 2.18
N ILE A 72 21.64 -7.80 3.48
CA ILE A 72 23.02 -7.74 4.03
C ILE A 72 23.36 -8.97 4.91
N PHE A 73 22.45 -9.94 5.03
CA PHE A 73 22.74 -11.22 5.70
C PHE A 73 22.45 -12.39 4.75
N ALA A 74 23.34 -12.59 3.77
CA ALA A 74 23.48 -13.81 2.99
C ALA A 74 24.97 -14.12 2.85
#